data_AF-A0A315Z070-F1
#
_entry.id   AF-A0A315Z070-F1
#
_cell.length_a   1.000
_cell.length_b   1.000
_cell.length_c   1.000
_cell.angle_alpha   90.00
_cell.angle_beta   90.00
_cell.angle_gamma   90.00
#
_symmetry.space_group_name_H-M   'P 1'
#
loop_
_entity.id
_entity.type
_entity.pdbx_description
1 polymer ?
#
loop_
_entity_poly.entity_id
_entity_poly.type
_entity_poly.pdbx_seq_one_letter_code
_entity_poly.pdbx_strand_id
1 'polypeptide(L)' 'METIDLRWVKVNVDMHKQAALQCQIKSIPTLILFQKGQELWRHQGEITSEELKDILVATI' A
#
# COMPACT_ATOMS: atom_id res chain seq x y z
N MET A 1 -3.42 21.25 12.82
CA MET A 1 -3.67 19.97 12.14
C MET A 1 -2.33 19.55 11.57
N GLU A 2 -1.71 18.50 12.10
CA GLU A 2 -0.45 18.01 11.55
C GLU A 2 -0.70 17.44 10.15
N THR A 3 0.09 17.88 9.17
CA THR A 3 0.01 17.40 7.80
C THR A 3 0.80 16.11 7.68
N ILE A 4 0.13 15.01 7.35
CA ILE A 4 0.75 13.72 7.08
C ILE A 4 1.36 13.75 5.67
N ASP A 5 2.68 13.56 5.57
CA ASP A 5 3.37 13.39 4.28
C ASP A 5 3.11 11.97 3.74
N LEU A 6 2.10 11.86 2.88
CA LEU A 6 1.72 10.62 2.23
C LEU A 6 2.21 10.59 0.78
N ARG A 7 2.99 9.57 0.43
CA ARG A 7 3.44 9.33 -0.95
C ARG A 7 2.71 8.13 -1.56
N TRP A 8 1.99 8.37 -2.66
CA TRP A 8 1.34 7.32 -3.43
C TRP A 8 2.22 6.86 -4.59
N VAL A 9 2.42 5.54 -4.70
CA VAL A 9 3.21 4.93 -5.77
C VAL A 9 2.41 3.79 -6.40
N LYS A 10 2.20 3.85 -7.71
CA LYS A 10 1.62 2.76 -8.49
C LYS A 10 2.73 1.95 -9.13
N VAL A 11 2.77 0.64 -8.84
CA VAL A 11 3.76 -0.27 -9.42
C VAL A 11 3.04 -1.23 -10.37
N ASN A 12 3.48 -1.28 -11.63
CA ASN A 12 3.08 -2.33 -12.56
C ASN A 12 3.96 -3.57 -12.30
N VAL A 13 3.37 -4.65 -11.80
CA VAL A 13 4.10 -5.87 -11.42
C VAL A 13 4.65 -6.66 -12.60
N ASP A 14 4.06 -6.52 -13.79
CA ASP A 14 4.56 -7.17 -15.01
C ASP A 14 5.89 -6.54 -15.45
N MET A 15 6.01 -5.22 -15.26
CA MET A 15 7.22 -4.45 -15.55
C MET A 15 8.26 -4.51 -14.41
N HIS A 16 7.81 -4.69 -13.17
CA HIS A 16 8.65 -4.67 -11.97
C HIS A 16 8.61 -6.01 -11.20
N LYS A 17 8.93 -7.11 -11.89
CA LYS A 17 8.87 -8.48 -11.35
C LYS A 17 9.67 -8.69 -10.07
N GLN A 18 10.85 -8.08 -9.96
CA GLN A 18 11.69 -8.20 -8.75
C GLN A 18 11.00 -7.58 -7.53
N ALA A 19 10.41 -6.39 -7.68
CA ALA A 19 9.66 -5.74 -6.60
C ALA A 19 8.41 -6.54 -6.24
N ALA A 20 7.71 -7.11 -7.23
CA ALA A 20 6.57 -7.99 -6.99
C ALA A 20 6.96 -9.24 -6.17
N LEU A 21 8.12 -9.84 -6.47
CA LEU A 21 8.65 -10.98 -5.73
C LEU A 21 9.06 -10.57 -4.29
N GLN A 22 9.78 -9.46 -4.13
CA GLN A 22 10.22 -8.96 -2.82
C GLN A 22 9.04 -8.62 -1.91
N CYS A 23 8.00 -7.99 -2.45
CA CYS A 23 6.77 -7.66 -1.74
C CYS A 23 5.77 -8.84 -1.68
N GLN A 24 6.16 -10.02 -2.20
CA GLN A 24 5.39 -11.26 -2.22
C GLN A 24 3.96 -11.06 -2.74
N ILE A 25 3.81 -10.34 -3.86
CA ILE A 25 2.51 -10.07 -4.47
C ILE A 25 1.95 -11.37 -5.04
N LYS A 26 0.77 -11.78 -4.56
CA LYS A 26 0.07 -13.02 -4.99
C LYS A 26 -1.21 -12.74 -5.79
N SER A 27 -1.76 -11.54 -5.67
CA SER A 27 -3.03 -11.12 -6.29
C SER A 27 -2.97 -9.63 -6.65
N ILE A 28 -3.75 -9.23 -7.65
CA ILE A 28 -3.85 -7.84 -8.11
C ILE A 28 -5.33 -7.43 -8.00
N PRO A 29 -5.65 -6.22 -7.52
CA PRO A 29 -4.74 -5.25 -6.91
C PRO A 29 -4.28 -5.67 -5.50
N THR A 30 -3.09 -5.25 -5.09
CA THR A 30 -2.62 -5.33 -3.71
C THR A 30 -2.14 -3.94 -3.28
N LEU A 31 -2.62 -3.47 -2.13
CA LEU A 31 -2.18 -2.22 -1.51
C LEU A 31 -1.29 -2.55 -0.32
N ILE A 32 -0.20 -1.79 -0.16
CA ILE A 32 0.74 -1.94 0.95
C ILE A 32 1.11 -0.56 1.47
N LEU A 33 0.97 -0.36 2.78
CA LEU A 33 1.41 0.83 3.48
C LEU A 33 2.80 0.58 4.06
N PHE A 34 3.74 1.45 3.73
CA PHE A 34 5.09 1.45 4.30
C PHE A 34 5.33 2.68 5.16
N GLN A 35 5.99 2.50 6.28
CA GLN A 35 6.52 3.59 7.10
C GLN A 35 7.96 3.25 7.48
N LYS A 36 8.89 4.17 7.19
CA LYS A 36 10.33 4.00 7.49
C LYS A 36 10.91 2.65 6.98
N GLY A 37 10.44 2.20 5.82
CA GLY A 37 10.85 0.95 5.20
C GLY A 37 10.22 -0.32 5.77
N GLN A 38 9.34 -0.21 6.77
CA GLN A 38 8.59 -1.32 7.33
C GLN A 38 7.18 -1.36 6.74
N GLU A 39 6.69 -2.56 6.42
CA GLU A 39 5.30 -2.80 6.05
C GLU A 39 4.43 -2.69 7.29
N LEU A 40 3.51 -1.71 7.32
CA LEU A 40 2.57 -1.52 8.42
C LEU A 40 1.22 -2.19 8.16
N TRP A 41 0.79 -2.21 6.90
CA TRP A 41 -0.52 -2.72 6.51
C TRP A 41 -0.53 -3.19 5.06
N ARG A 42 -1.40 -4.16 4.78
CA ARG A 42 -1.61 -4.74 3.45
C ARG A 42 -3.07 -5.11 3.24
N HIS A 43 -3.56 -4.90 2.03
CA HIS A 43 -4.86 -5.38 1.56
C HIS A 43 -4.78 -6.00 0.18
N GLN A 44 -5.52 -7.08 -0.02
CA GLN A 44 -5.65 -7.76 -1.31
C GLN A 44 -7.06 -7.54 -1.85
N GLY A 45 -7.14 -7.19 -3.12
CA GLY A 45 -8.39 -6.88 -3.79
C GLY A 45 -8.76 -5.40 -3.68
N GLU A 46 -9.96 -5.11 -4.15
CA GLU A 46 -10.50 -3.75 -4.18
C GLU A 46 -10.86 -3.28 -2.76
N ILE A 47 -10.80 -1.96 -2.56
CA ILE A 47 -11.18 -1.29 -1.32
C ILE A 47 -11.81 0.05 -1.68
N THR A 48 -12.76 0.51 -0.86
CA THR A 48 -13.36 1.84 -1.06
C THR A 48 -12.44 2.95 -0.58
N SER A 49 -12.72 4.18 -1.01
CA SER A 49 -11.95 5.35 -0.58
C SER A 49 -12.14 5.64 0.91
N GLU A 50 -13.34 5.40 1.43
CA GLU A 50 -13.68 5.55 2.85
C GLU A 50 -12.90 4.57 3.72
N GLU A 51 -12.91 3.28 3.38
CA GLU A 51 -12.13 2.26 4.11
C GLU A 51 -10.62 2.57 4.07
N LEU A 52 -10.10 3.03 2.92
CA LEU A 52 -8.69 3.42 2.83
C LEU A 52 -8.37 4.62 3.75
N LYS A 53 -9.25 5.61 3.85
CA LYS A 53 -9.08 6.75 4.77
C LYS A 53 -9.07 6.26 6.22
N ASP A 54 -9.98 5.37 6.59
CA ASP A 54 -10.07 4.83 7.95
C ASP A 54 -8.79 4.09 8.34
N ILE A 55 -8.23 3.30 7.42
CA ILE A 55 -6.95 2.61 7.64
C ILE A 55 -5.79 3.61 7.80
N LEU A 56 -5.72 4.65 6.99
CA LEU A 56 -4.67 5.66 7.08
C LEU A 56 -4.72 6.41 8.41
N VAL A 57 -5.91 6.78 8.88
CA VAL A 57 -6.11 7.47 10.17
C VAL A 57 -5.83 6.54 11.36
N ALA A 58 -6.17 5.25 11.25
CA ALA A 58 -5.91 4.29 12.32
C ALA A 58 -4.41 3.92 12.47
N THR A 59 -3.62 4.09 11.40
CA THR A 59 -2.24 3.61 11.34
C THR A 59 -1.19 4.71 11.51
N ILE A 60 -1.49 5.94 11.08
CA ILE A 60 -0.54 7.08 11.01
C ILE A 60 -1.00 8.18 11.96
#